data_AF-A0A3D3JUG5-F1
#
_entry.id   AF-A0A3D3JUG5-F1
#
_cell.length_a   1.000
_cell.length_b   1.000
_cell.length_c   1.000
_cell.angle_alpha   90.00
_cell.angle_beta   90.00
_cell.angle_gamma   90.00
#
_symmetry.space_group_name_H-M   'P 1'
#
loop_
_entity.id
_entity.type
_entity.pdbx_description
1 polymer ?
#
loop_
_entity_poly.entity_id
_entity_poly.type
_entity_poly.pdbx_seq_one_letter_code
_entity_poly.pdbx_strand_id
1 'polypeptide(L)'
;IGEAKAHIVECGHSRIPVYRGTVDSIVGVIYSKHLLDDSRLAAADNVEQIMQQPVFVPETKNVGELLDEFRQRKNHLAVIIDEYGGTSGIVTIEDILEEIVGEIQDEFDTDEPPAHQTVSGGAFEIDARMPIDEVNELLGVDISDNEEYDTIGGYVTKVLGRIPKSMENVQVPGLDVHILDADERKISRMLLTRNILQTQNQII
;
A
#
# COMPACT_ATOMS: atom_id res chain seq x y z
N ILE A 1 -28.63 -11.47 9.06
CA ILE A 1 -28.47 -9.99 9.17
C ILE A 1 -27.61 -9.60 10.38
N GLY A 2 -27.90 -10.10 11.59
CA GLY A 2 -27.09 -9.79 12.79
C GLY A 2 -25.59 -10.12 12.65
N GLU A 3 -25.27 -11.29 12.07
CA GLU A 3 -23.88 -11.70 11.78
C GLU A 3 -23.17 -10.76 10.80
N ALA A 4 -23.83 -10.38 9.69
CA ALA A 4 -23.30 -9.41 8.74
C ALA A 4 -23.05 -8.03 9.39
N LYS A 5 -23.91 -7.62 10.33
CA LYS A 5 -23.72 -6.37 11.08
C LYS A 5 -22.50 -6.44 12.01
N ALA A 6 -22.27 -7.56 12.68
CA ALA A 6 -21.10 -7.76 13.52
C ALA A 6 -19.80 -7.70 12.71
N HIS A 7 -19.74 -8.41 11.58
CA HIS A 7 -18.57 -8.39 10.70
C HIS A 7 -18.28 -7.02 10.10
N ILE A 8 -19.29 -6.26 9.68
CA ILE A 8 -19.09 -4.91 9.13
C ILE A 8 -18.49 -3.95 10.16
N VAL A 9 -18.94 -4.06 11.42
CA VAL A 9 -18.38 -3.25 12.52
C VAL A 9 -16.93 -3.64 12.83
N GLU A 10 -16.62 -4.93 12.76
CA GLU A 10 -15.28 -5.46 13.02
C GLU A 10 -14.25 -5.03 11.96
N CYS A 11 -14.60 -5.09 10.68
CA CYS A 11 -13.65 -4.78 9.60
C CYS A 11 -13.60 -3.29 9.22
N GLY A 12 -14.56 -2.47 9.67
CA GLY A 12 -14.57 -1.02 9.44
C GLY A 12 -14.78 -0.57 7.99
N HIS A 13 -15.13 -1.48 7.07
CA HIS A 13 -15.26 -1.17 5.66
C HIS A 13 -16.64 -0.59 5.31
N SER A 14 -16.66 0.39 4.40
CA SER A 14 -17.90 1.03 3.94
C SER A 14 -18.77 0.14 3.05
N ARG A 15 -18.15 -0.81 2.33
CA ARG A 15 -18.79 -1.72 1.37
C ARG A 15 -18.18 -3.10 1.49
N ILE A 16 -19.02 -4.13 1.53
CA ILE A 16 -18.58 -5.52 1.63
C ILE A 16 -19.25 -6.37 0.55
N PRO A 17 -18.47 -7.03 -0.33
CA PRO A 17 -18.99 -8.03 -1.25
C PRO A 17 -19.61 -9.22 -0.51
N VAL A 18 -20.75 -9.68 -1.00
CA VAL A 18 -21.45 -10.88 -0.52
C VAL A 18 -21.34 -11.93 -1.59
N TYR A 19 -20.88 -13.12 -1.23
CA TYR A 19 -20.73 -14.24 -2.14
C TYR A 19 -21.58 -15.43 -1.71
N ARG A 20 -21.83 -16.35 -2.65
CA ARG A 20 -22.56 -17.59 -2.40
C ARG A 20 -21.70 -18.80 -2.73
N GLY A 21 -21.31 -19.56 -1.70
CA GLY A 21 -20.52 -20.77 -1.87
C GLY A 21 -19.03 -20.47 -2.06
N THR A 22 -18.64 -19.89 -3.20
CA THR A 22 -17.25 -19.51 -3.51
C THR A 22 -17.10 -18.01 -3.66
N VAL A 23 -15.89 -17.49 -3.45
CA VAL A 23 -15.55 -16.07 -3.64
C VAL A 23 -15.73 -15.60 -5.08
N ASP A 24 -15.73 -16.52 -6.04
CA ASP A 24 -16.03 -16.24 -7.46
C ASP A 24 -17.51 -15.91 -7.69
N SER A 25 -18.38 -16.33 -6.77
CA SER A 25 -19.83 -16.19 -6.91
C SER A 25 -20.34 -14.98 -6.13
N ILE A 26 -19.90 -13.77 -6.49
CA ILE A 26 -20.39 -12.53 -5.87
C ILE A 26 -21.86 -12.30 -6.26
N VAL A 27 -22.74 -12.23 -5.25
CA VAL A 27 -24.19 -12.04 -5.43
C VAL A 27 -24.66 -10.63 -5.06
N GLY A 28 -23.84 -9.84 -4.37
CA GLY A 28 -24.21 -8.48 -3.96
C GLY A 28 -23.13 -7.72 -3.22
N VAL A 29 -23.44 -6.48 -2.88
CA VAL A 29 -22.60 -5.61 -2.03
C VAL A 29 -23.44 -5.00 -0.93
N ILE A 30 -23.04 -5.16 0.33
CA ILE A 30 -23.69 -4.48 1.46
C ILE A 30 -22.96 -3.16 1.70
N TYR A 31 -23.74 -2.10 1.90
CA TYR A 31 -23.22 -0.79 2.27
C TYR A 31 -23.42 -0.62 3.78
N SER A 32 -22.36 -0.29 4.52
CA SER A 32 -22.41 -0.13 5.98
C SER A 32 -23.48 0.88 6.40
N LYS A 33 -23.63 1.98 5.65
CA LYS A 33 -24.68 3.00 5.88
C LYS A 33 -26.11 2.44 5.84
N HIS A 34 -26.37 1.35 5.11
CA HIS A 34 -27.70 0.74 5.07
C HIS A 34 -28.01 -0.03 6.36
N LEU A 35 -26.99 -0.39 7.15
CA LEU A 35 -27.17 -1.03 8.45
C LEU A 35 -27.46 -0.04 9.59
N LEU A 36 -27.39 1.26 9.30
CA LEU A 36 -27.77 2.33 10.23
C LEU A 36 -29.27 2.64 10.15
N ASP A 37 -29.97 2.10 9.14
CA ASP A 37 -31.40 2.29 8.97
C ASP A 37 -32.18 1.10 9.57
N ASP A 38 -32.53 1.23 10.85
CA ASP A 38 -33.27 0.21 11.59
C ASP A 38 -34.63 -0.12 10.95
N SER A 39 -35.26 0.83 10.24
CA SER A 39 -36.53 0.60 9.56
C SER A 39 -36.37 -0.33 8.36
N ARG A 40 -35.27 -0.15 7.61
CA ARG A 40 -34.89 -1.02 6.51
C ARG A 40 -34.48 -2.41 6.98
N LEU A 41 -33.78 -2.49 8.11
CA LEU A 41 -33.40 -3.77 8.72
C LEU A 41 -34.61 -4.54 9.26
N ALA A 42 -35.58 -3.85 9.84
CA ALA A 42 -36.81 -4.46 10.35
C ALA A 42 -37.71 -5.01 9.23
N ALA A 43 -37.62 -4.43 8.02
CA ALA A 43 -38.36 -4.87 6.84
C ALA A 43 -37.65 -5.96 6.02
N ALA A 44 -36.42 -6.33 6.39
CA ALA A 44 -35.62 -7.32 5.68
C ALA A 44 -35.58 -8.65 6.45
N ASP A 45 -36.00 -9.71 5.79
CA ASP A 45 -35.93 -11.09 6.29
C ASP A 45 -34.54 -11.70 6.06
N ASN A 46 -33.80 -11.21 5.07
CA ASN A 46 -32.48 -11.74 4.69
C ASN A 46 -31.51 -10.66 4.19
N VAL A 47 -30.24 -11.05 4.07
CA VAL A 47 -29.15 -10.15 3.63
C VAL A 47 -29.31 -9.72 2.16
N GLU A 48 -30.00 -10.53 1.35
CA GLU A 48 -30.20 -10.27 -0.08
C GLU A 48 -31.13 -9.07 -0.34
N GLN A 49 -32.00 -8.76 0.62
CA GLN A 49 -32.91 -7.60 0.54
C GLN A 49 -32.24 -6.25 0.88
N ILE A 50 -31.07 -6.29 1.52
CA ILE A 50 -30.32 -5.08 1.92
C ILE A 50 -29.06 -4.85 1.07
N MET A 51 -28.61 -5.87 0.33
CA MET A 51 -27.50 -5.74 -0.61
C MET A 51 -27.90 -4.93 -1.85
N GLN A 52 -26.90 -4.43 -2.57
CA GLN A 52 -27.04 -3.81 -3.88
C GLN A 52 -26.45 -4.73 -4.95
N GLN A 53 -26.89 -4.54 -6.20
CA GLN A 53 -26.32 -5.30 -7.31
C GLN A 53 -24.83 -4.96 -7.48
N PRO A 54 -23.96 -5.98 -7.61
CA PRO A 54 -22.55 -5.75 -7.85
C PRO A 54 -22.35 -5.24 -9.28
N VAL A 55 -21.37 -4.36 -9.45
CA VAL A 55 -20.90 -3.94 -10.78
C VAL A 55 -19.74 -4.84 -11.15
N PHE A 56 -19.82 -5.53 -12.28
CA PHE A 56 -18.75 -6.38 -12.79
C PHE A 56 -18.00 -5.69 -13.91
N VAL A 57 -16.67 -5.84 -13.90
CA VAL A 57 -15.76 -5.19 -14.83
C VAL A 57 -14.68 -6.18 -15.24
N PRO A 58 -14.38 -6.35 -16.53
CA PRO A 58 -13.27 -7.21 -16.95
C PRO A 58 -11.92 -6.60 -16.55
N GLU A 59 -10.96 -7.45 -16.22
CA GLU A 59 -9.58 -7.04 -15.87
C GLU A 59 -8.92 -6.18 -16.95
N THR A 60 -9.29 -6.39 -18.21
CA THR A 60 -8.75 -5.65 -19.35
C THR A 60 -9.33 -4.23 -19.51
N LYS A 61 -10.27 -3.79 -18.66
CA LYS A 61 -10.89 -2.47 -18.81
C LYS A 61 -9.92 -1.35 -18.48
N ASN A 62 -9.95 -0.28 -19.27
CA ASN A 62 -9.14 0.89 -19.01
C ASN A 62 -9.57 1.61 -17.71
N VAL A 63 -8.58 1.98 -16.88
CA VAL A 63 -8.78 2.64 -15.59
C VAL A 63 -9.53 3.98 -15.72
N GLY A 64 -9.25 4.78 -16.75
CA GLY A 64 -9.94 6.05 -17.00
C GLY A 64 -11.41 5.85 -17.37
N GLU A 65 -11.72 4.83 -18.19
CA GLU A 65 -13.12 4.46 -18.49
C GLU A 65 -13.87 3.97 -17.26
N LEU A 66 -13.20 3.24 -16.36
CA LEU A 66 -13.77 2.80 -15.10
C LEU A 66 -14.03 3.97 -14.14
N LEU A 67 -13.13 4.95 -14.07
CA LEU A 67 -13.34 6.18 -13.29
C LEU A 67 -14.58 6.94 -13.77
N ASP A 68 -14.74 7.11 -15.09
CA ASP A 68 -15.89 7.79 -15.66
C ASP A 68 -17.20 7.05 -15.34
N GLU A 69 -17.18 5.72 -15.36
CA GLU A 69 -18.34 4.91 -14.96
C GLU A 69 -18.69 5.09 -13.47
N PHE A 70 -17.70 5.08 -12.58
CA PHE A 70 -17.89 5.35 -11.16
C PHE A 70 -18.52 6.73 -10.92
N ARG A 71 -18.04 7.76 -11.61
CA ARG A 71 -18.58 9.14 -11.52
C ARG A 71 -20.03 9.21 -12.00
N GLN A 72 -20.36 8.56 -13.12
CA GLN A 72 -21.71 8.59 -13.69
C GLN A 72 -22.72 7.80 -12.85
N ARG A 73 -22.33 6.61 -12.38
CA ARG A 73 -23.23 5.69 -11.66
C ARG A 73 -23.30 5.94 -10.16
N LYS A 74 -22.44 6.83 -9.63
CA LYS A 74 -22.26 7.06 -8.18
C LYS A 74 -21.96 5.74 -7.43
N ASN A 75 -21.23 4.85 -8.10
CA ASN A 75 -20.75 3.58 -7.58
C ASN A 75 -19.24 3.71 -7.33
N HIS A 76 -18.78 3.13 -6.22
CA HIS A 76 -17.41 3.31 -5.72
C HIS A 76 -16.71 1.96 -5.51
N LEU A 77 -17.32 0.85 -5.96
CA LEU A 77 -16.77 -0.49 -5.86
C LEU A 77 -17.23 -1.29 -7.07
N ALA A 78 -16.29 -1.95 -7.72
CA ALA A 78 -16.54 -2.93 -8.78
C ALA A 78 -15.83 -4.25 -8.43
N VAL A 79 -16.41 -5.34 -8.93
CA VAL A 79 -15.85 -6.69 -8.89
C VAL A 79 -15.14 -6.93 -10.21
N ILE A 80 -13.87 -7.31 -10.14
CA ILE A 80 -13.06 -7.63 -11.31
C ILE A 80 -13.26 -9.09 -11.68
N ILE A 81 -13.57 -9.33 -12.96
CA ILE A 81 -13.73 -10.67 -13.50
C ILE A 81 -12.60 -11.03 -14.47
N ASP A 82 -12.14 -12.27 -14.38
CA ASP A 82 -11.19 -12.87 -15.32
C ASP A 82 -11.88 -13.35 -16.61
N GLU A 83 -11.11 -13.91 -17.54
CA GLU A 83 -11.60 -14.44 -18.82
C GLU A 83 -12.46 -15.71 -18.69
N TYR A 84 -12.37 -16.39 -17.55
CA TYR A 84 -13.11 -17.61 -17.25
C TYR A 84 -14.39 -17.33 -16.44
N GLY A 85 -14.65 -16.06 -16.09
CA GLY A 85 -15.78 -15.61 -15.29
C GLY A 85 -15.59 -15.81 -13.79
N GLY A 86 -14.36 -16.06 -13.33
CA GLY A 86 -13.96 -16.02 -11.93
C GLY A 86 -13.75 -14.58 -11.43
N THR A 87 -13.71 -14.41 -10.12
CA THR A 87 -13.44 -13.09 -9.51
C THR A 87 -11.94 -12.94 -9.30
N SER A 88 -11.28 -12.06 -10.06
CA SER A 88 -9.87 -11.71 -9.83
C SER A 88 -9.69 -10.84 -8.58
N GLY A 89 -10.72 -10.06 -8.22
CA GLY A 89 -10.67 -9.17 -7.06
C GLY A 89 -11.76 -8.11 -7.05
N ILE A 90 -11.51 -7.04 -6.30
CA ILE A 90 -12.35 -5.84 -6.26
C ILE A 90 -11.49 -4.61 -6.50
N VAL A 91 -12.11 -3.54 -6.98
CA VAL A 91 -11.48 -2.22 -7.14
C VAL A 91 -12.44 -1.14 -6.68
N THR A 92 -11.90 -0.11 -6.05
CA THR A 92 -12.63 1.03 -5.52
C THR A 92 -12.30 2.31 -6.29
N ILE A 93 -13.10 3.36 -6.10
CA ILE A 93 -12.79 4.65 -6.73
C ILE A 93 -11.52 5.25 -6.13
N GLU A 94 -11.25 4.96 -4.86
CA GLU A 94 -10.07 5.36 -4.13
C GLU A 94 -8.80 4.76 -4.77
N ASP A 95 -8.80 3.46 -5.08
CA ASP A 95 -7.67 2.80 -5.77
C ASP A 95 -7.39 3.42 -7.15
N ILE A 96 -8.44 3.76 -7.90
CA ILE A 96 -8.30 4.38 -9.23
C ILE A 96 -7.75 5.81 -9.12
N LEU A 97 -8.20 6.56 -8.11
CA LEU A 97 -7.68 7.89 -7.86
C LEU A 97 -6.20 7.82 -7.46
N GLU A 98 -5.83 6.87 -6.59
CA GLU A 98 -4.44 6.62 -6.21
C GLU A 98 -3.55 6.31 -7.41
N GLU A 99 -3.99 5.48 -8.35
CA GLU A 99 -3.22 5.17 -9.57
C GLU A 99 -3.05 6.36 -10.53
N ILE A 100 -4.05 7.25 -10.63
CA ILE A 100 -4.02 8.42 -11.52
C ILE A 100 -3.23 9.57 -10.92
N VAL A 101 -3.43 9.76 -9.62
CA VAL A 101 -2.96 10.94 -8.90
C VAL A 101 -1.61 10.67 -8.23
N GLY A 102 -1.32 9.41 -7.88
CA GLY A 102 -0.29 9.06 -6.90
C GLY A 102 -0.69 9.52 -5.49
N GLU A 103 0.24 9.39 -4.54
CA GLU A 103 0.25 10.28 -3.37
C GLU A 103 0.33 11.72 -3.93
N ILE A 104 -0.71 12.55 -3.77
CA ILE A 104 -0.56 13.98 -4.08
C ILE A 104 0.48 14.49 -3.11
N GLN A 105 1.71 14.70 -3.55
CA GLN A 105 2.65 15.54 -2.82
C GLN A 105 2.17 16.99 -2.95
N ASP A 106 1.52 17.47 -1.89
CA ASP A 106 1.27 18.90 -1.72
C ASP A 106 2.59 19.64 -1.52
N GLU A 107 2.65 20.90 -1.91
CA GLU A 107 3.79 21.80 -1.63
C GLU A 107 3.97 22.04 -0.11
N PHE A 108 3.04 21.52 0.70
CA PHE A 108 2.93 21.66 2.16
C PHE A 108 2.57 20.37 2.91
N ASP A 109 2.77 19.18 2.34
CA ASP A 109 2.39 17.95 3.03
C ASP A 109 3.20 17.72 4.32
N THR A 110 2.49 17.74 5.45
CA THR A 110 3.04 17.63 6.80
C THR A 110 2.49 16.43 7.60
N ASP A 111 1.69 15.56 6.97
CA ASP A 111 1.01 14.46 7.66
C ASP A 111 1.36 13.03 7.14
N GLU A 112 2.33 12.88 6.24
CA GLU A 112 3.19 11.68 6.23
C GLU A 112 4.36 11.91 7.18
N PRO A 113 4.78 10.93 8.03
CA PRO A 113 6.09 11.02 8.65
C PRO A 113 7.09 11.20 7.50
N PRO A 114 7.89 12.28 7.50
CA PRO A 114 8.68 12.64 6.32
C PRO A 114 9.52 11.45 5.90
N ALA A 115 9.71 11.28 4.59
CA ALA A 115 10.45 10.17 3.99
C ALA A 115 11.80 9.91 4.68
N HIS A 116 12.33 10.95 5.32
CA HIS A 116 13.30 10.85 6.40
C HIS A 116 12.94 11.75 7.60
N GLN A 117 13.24 11.30 8.83
CA GLN A 117 13.29 12.15 10.03
C GLN A 117 14.72 12.24 10.54
N THR A 118 15.22 13.47 10.74
CA THR A 118 16.52 13.66 11.40
C THR A 118 16.41 13.26 12.86
N VAL A 119 17.15 12.22 13.23
CA VAL A 119 17.30 11.79 14.61
C VAL A 119 18.54 12.44 15.22
N SER A 120 18.50 12.67 16.53
CA SER A 120 19.65 13.24 17.26
C SER A 120 20.92 12.42 17.01
N GLY A 121 22.02 13.08 16.65
CA GLY A 121 23.31 12.43 16.37
C GLY A 121 23.66 12.25 14.89
N GLY A 122 22.88 12.82 13.96
CA GLY A 122 23.20 12.80 12.53
C GLY A 122 22.74 11.53 11.80
N ALA A 123 21.84 10.76 12.42
CA ALA A 123 21.16 9.64 11.81
C ALA A 123 19.81 10.07 11.22
N PHE A 124 19.39 9.41 10.14
CA PHE A 124 18.10 9.65 9.49
C PHE A 124 17.24 8.40 9.55
N GLU A 125 16.06 8.48 10.14
CA GLU A 125 15.05 7.41 10.05
C GLU A 125 14.35 7.54 8.72
N ILE A 126 14.38 6.52 7.87
CA ILE A 126 13.83 6.57 6.51
C ILE A 126 12.94 5.37 6.19
N ASP A 127 12.02 5.56 5.22
CA ASP A 127 11.33 4.45 4.54
C ASP A 127 12.31 3.74 3.60
N ALA A 128 12.32 2.40 3.64
CA ALA A 128 13.21 1.58 2.82
C ALA A 128 12.94 1.68 1.30
N ARG A 129 11.80 2.26 0.90
CA ARG A 129 11.44 2.56 -0.49
C ARG A 129 12.07 3.85 -1.02
N MET A 130 12.73 4.65 -0.17
CA MET A 130 13.38 5.88 -0.61
C MET A 130 14.37 5.59 -1.75
N PRO A 131 14.28 6.33 -2.89
CA PRO A 131 15.20 6.21 -4.00
C PRO A 131 16.65 6.48 -3.58
N ILE A 132 17.59 5.80 -4.22
CA ILE A 132 19.01 5.93 -3.86
C ILE A 132 19.55 7.33 -4.13
N ASP A 133 19.09 7.98 -5.20
CA ASP A 133 19.48 9.36 -5.52
C ASP A 133 19.11 10.32 -4.40
N GLU A 134 17.92 10.16 -3.81
CA GLU A 134 17.49 10.97 -2.66
C GLU A 134 18.33 10.68 -1.41
N VAL A 135 18.69 9.41 -1.17
CA VAL A 135 19.59 9.05 -0.05
C VAL A 135 20.99 9.62 -0.26
N ASN A 136 21.50 9.59 -1.50
CA ASN A 136 22.79 10.18 -1.89
C ASN A 136 22.80 11.69 -1.60
N GLU A 137 21.75 12.40 -2.01
CA GLU A 137 21.59 13.84 -1.73
C GLU A 137 21.47 14.12 -0.23
N LEU A 138 20.67 13.33 0.49
CA LEU A 138 20.39 13.52 1.92
C LEU A 138 21.61 13.31 2.80
N LEU A 139 22.37 12.23 2.56
CA LEU A 139 23.52 11.84 3.38
C LEU A 139 24.86 12.29 2.78
N GLY A 140 24.85 12.84 1.57
CA GLY A 140 26.06 13.19 0.82
C GLY A 140 26.94 11.97 0.53
N VAL A 141 26.32 10.82 0.30
CA VAL A 141 26.98 9.56 -0.07
C VAL A 141 26.92 9.36 -1.58
N ASP A 142 27.73 8.41 -2.07
CA ASP A 142 27.83 8.08 -3.50
C ASP A 142 27.61 6.57 -3.65
N ILE A 143 26.35 6.17 -3.50
CA ILE A 143 25.90 4.81 -3.80
C ILE A 143 25.66 4.79 -5.30
N SER A 144 26.45 3.99 -6.02
CA SER A 144 26.34 3.89 -7.47
C SER A 144 24.97 3.35 -7.87
N ASP A 145 24.31 4.08 -8.77
CA ASP A 145 23.14 3.61 -9.51
C ASP A 145 23.61 2.71 -10.66
N ASN A 146 23.95 1.48 -10.32
CA ASN A 146 24.02 0.39 -11.27
C ASN A 146 22.64 -0.25 -11.25
N GLU A 147 22.00 -0.36 -12.43
CA GLU A 147 20.60 -0.76 -12.77
C GLU A 147 20.03 -2.04 -12.08
N GLU A 148 20.65 -2.54 -11.01
CA GLU A 148 20.27 -3.70 -10.22
C GLU A 148 19.39 -3.36 -8.99
N TYR A 149 19.21 -2.09 -8.64
CA TYR A 149 18.39 -1.66 -7.51
C TYR A 149 17.91 -0.21 -7.67
N ASP A 150 16.66 0.07 -7.30
CA ASP A 150 16.08 1.42 -7.38
C ASP A 150 15.97 2.09 -6.00
N THR A 151 15.87 1.30 -4.93
CA THR A 151 15.60 1.77 -3.56
C THR A 151 16.70 1.37 -2.58
N ILE A 152 16.81 2.13 -1.49
CA ILE A 152 17.80 1.89 -0.45
C ILE A 152 17.63 0.54 0.25
N GLY A 153 16.39 0.08 0.46
CA GLY A 153 16.12 -1.25 0.99
C GLY A 153 16.56 -2.37 0.04
N GLY A 154 16.41 -2.15 -1.27
CA GLY A 154 16.91 -3.03 -2.32
C GLY A 154 18.44 -3.12 -2.28
N TYR A 155 19.12 -1.98 -2.24
CA TYR A 155 20.57 -1.90 -2.09
C TYR A 155 21.08 -2.66 -0.86
N VAL A 156 20.53 -2.39 0.33
CA VAL A 156 20.95 -3.06 1.58
C VAL A 156 20.77 -4.57 1.49
N THR A 157 19.62 -5.04 1.00
CA THR A 157 19.33 -6.47 0.85
C THR A 157 20.29 -7.14 -0.14
N LYS A 158 20.57 -6.46 -1.25
CA LYS A 158 21.47 -6.95 -2.30
C LYS A 158 22.91 -7.06 -1.80
N VAL A 159 23.43 -6.03 -1.14
CA VAL A 159 24.79 -6.03 -0.58
C VAL A 159 24.95 -7.11 0.47
N LEU A 160 23.94 -7.34 1.32
CA LEU A 160 23.99 -8.37 2.36
C LEU A 160 23.71 -9.78 1.83
N GLY A 161 23.11 -9.92 0.65
CA GLY A 161 22.65 -11.19 0.08
C GLY A 161 21.48 -11.82 0.84
N ARG A 162 20.82 -11.07 1.73
CA ARG A 162 19.68 -11.49 2.54
C ARG A 162 18.92 -10.28 3.08
N ILE A 163 17.69 -10.50 3.54
CA ILE A 163 16.93 -9.50 4.28
C ILE A 163 17.39 -9.54 5.75
N PRO A 164 17.85 -8.41 6.32
CA PRO A 164 18.20 -8.31 7.74
C PRO A 164 16.95 -8.29 8.62
N LYS A 165 17.09 -8.68 9.89
CA LYS A 165 15.97 -8.73 10.84
C LYS A 165 15.73 -7.37 11.48
N SER A 166 14.51 -7.13 11.97
CA SER A 166 14.23 -5.99 12.83
C SER A 166 15.19 -5.94 14.02
N MET A 167 15.59 -4.74 14.41
CA MET A 167 16.58 -4.41 15.43
C MET A 167 18.03 -4.82 15.12
N GLU A 168 18.31 -5.31 13.91
CA GLU A 168 19.67 -5.65 13.47
C GLU A 168 20.47 -4.39 13.08
N ASN A 169 21.77 -4.38 13.39
CA ASN A 169 22.70 -3.37 12.89
C ASN A 169 23.57 -4.00 11.80
N VAL A 170 23.62 -3.37 10.63
CA VAL A 170 24.37 -3.84 9.46
C VAL A 170 25.20 -2.70 8.87
N GLN A 171 26.28 -3.05 8.19
CA GLN A 171 27.13 -2.11 7.48
C GLN A 171 27.15 -2.45 6.00
N VAL A 172 26.92 -1.43 5.18
CA VAL A 172 27.04 -1.51 3.72
C VAL A 172 27.98 -0.38 3.27
N PRO A 173 28.57 -0.44 2.06
CA PRO A 173 29.44 0.63 1.59
C PRO A 173 28.75 2.00 1.71
N GLY A 174 29.43 2.94 2.37
CA GLY A 174 28.96 4.31 2.61
C GLY A 174 27.99 4.50 3.79
N LEU A 175 27.42 3.44 4.37
CA LEU A 175 26.34 3.55 5.36
C LEU A 175 26.46 2.58 6.54
N ASP A 176 26.20 3.10 7.73
CA ASP A 176 25.80 2.31 8.90
C ASP A 176 24.27 2.30 8.97
N VAL A 177 23.67 1.11 9.05
CA VAL A 177 22.23 0.89 8.94
C VAL A 177 21.72 0.16 10.18
N HIS A 178 20.74 0.75 10.87
CA HIS A 178 20.00 0.07 11.93
C HIS A 178 18.58 -0.22 11.46
N ILE A 179 18.21 -1.50 11.40
CA ILE A 179 16.90 -1.93 10.92
C ILE A 179 15.87 -1.71 12.02
N LEU A 180 14.91 -0.82 11.78
CA LEU A 180 13.82 -0.58 12.71
C LEU A 180 12.70 -1.61 12.51
N ASP A 181 12.39 -1.91 11.26
CA ASP A 181 11.33 -2.85 10.90
C ASP A 181 11.61 -3.57 9.57
N ALA A 182 11.50 -4.89 9.59
CA ALA A 182 11.65 -5.77 8.44
C ALA A 182 10.85 -7.07 8.64
N ASP A 183 10.34 -7.63 7.55
CA ASP A 183 9.71 -8.95 7.50
C ASP A 183 10.56 -9.95 6.68
N GLU A 184 10.00 -11.12 6.36
CA GLU A 184 10.71 -12.14 5.57
C GLU A 184 10.94 -11.76 4.10
N ARG A 185 10.31 -10.69 3.61
CA ARG A 185 10.28 -10.27 2.20
C ARG A 185 10.95 -8.94 1.95
N LYS A 186 10.97 -8.02 2.93
CA LYS A 186 11.53 -6.67 2.76
C LYS A 186 11.89 -6.00 4.08
N ILE A 187 12.70 -4.95 3.96
CA ILE A 187 12.87 -3.94 4.99
C ILE A 187 11.78 -2.88 4.80
N SER A 188 11.18 -2.40 5.89
CA SER A 188 10.17 -1.33 5.86
C SER A 188 10.76 0.00 6.34
N ARG A 189 11.50 -0.01 7.46
CA ARG A 189 12.10 1.21 8.05
C ARG A 189 13.51 0.97 8.58
N MET A 190 14.37 1.97 8.45
CA MET A 190 15.75 1.92 8.93
C MET A 190 16.26 3.28 9.38
N LEU A 191 17.23 3.30 10.31
CA LEU A 191 18.07 4.45 10.59
C LEU A 191 19.36 4.34 9.78
N LEU A 192 19.69 5.41 9.06
CA LEU A 192 20.93 5.53 8.31
C LEU A 192 21.86 6.55 8.93
N THR A 193 23.14 6.21 9.00
CA THR A 193 24.23 7.15 9.24
C THR A 193 25.28 7.01 8.16
N ARG A 194 25.83 8.13 7.68
CA ARG A 194 26.98 8.09 6.78
C ARG A 194 28.19 7.47 7.47
N ASN A 195 28.78 6.46 6.86
CA ASN A 195 30.05 5.89 7.30
C ASN A 195 31.21 6.60 6.59
N ILE A 196 32.00 7.38 7.33
CA ILE A 196 33.07 8.25 6.81
C ILE A 196 34.39 7.47 6.56
N LEU A 197 34.44 6.16 6.79
CA LEU A 197 35.70 5.41 6.84
C LEU A 197 36.29 4.94 5.49
N GLN A 198 35.70 5.27 4.33
CA GLN A 198 36.22 4.81 3.03
C GLN A 198 36.90 5.87 2.14
N THR A 199 36.87 7.17 2.48
CA THR A 199 37.48 8.21 1.63
C THR A 199 39.02 8.32 1.74
N GLN A 200 39.69 7.52 2.58
CA GLN A 200 41.16 7.62 2.77
C GLN A 200 42.02 6.62 1.97
N ASN A 201 41.44 5.66 1.23
CA ASN A 201 42.24 4.61 0.59
C ASN A 201 42.40 4.71 -0.94
N GLN A 202 42.17 5.89 -1.53
CA GLN A 202 42.37 6.10 -2.98
C GLN A 202 43.36 7.22 -3.32
N ILE A 203 44.31 7.51 -2.43
CA ILE A 203 45.51 8.28 -2.76
C ILE A 203 46.75 7.52 -2.27
N ILE A 204 47.22 6.56 -3.07
CA ILE A 204 48.64 6.28 -3.33
C ILE A 204 48.77 5.84 -4.79
#